data_AF-A0A2H9NUZ5-F1
#
_entry.id   AF-A0A2H9NUZ5-F1
#
_cell.length_a   1.000
_cell.length_b   1.000
_cell.length_c   1.000
_cell.angle_alpha   90.00
_cell.angle_beta   90.00
_cell.angle_gamma   90.00
#
_symmetry.space_group_name_H-M   'P 1'
#
loop_
_entity.id
_entity.type
_entity.pdbx_description
1 polymer ?
#
loop_
_entity_poly.entity_id
_entity_poly.type
_entity_poly.pdbx_seq_one_letter_code
_entity_poly.pdbx_strand_id
1 'polypeptide(L)'
;MFRSTMVVTILDCYTDEAAGLGVPPYLGTYPRYLFGYFREQKKEVHYLTIDDIRLLMLYKNRRPEPSEKQKTNIYTYNTTGKDVSAILKKTTTLVVILGVHVPGKYLSAVPGTLREVVPLLKDLRCTKILTGPALFGTQLEGGKFSERIHSAGFDEESFDFSYDELRRYVVLGAAILKEIPDLRVLEIETGKGCAYGRCSFCTEPLKSSVAYRKTEDICAEIRALYDAGARYFRLGKQTCFYSFPEPIELLRKIRSECPDIKVLHIDNVNPRHVIGSRGEEITKALVKYATGGNVAAFGVESFDPEVIEQNALNCRPDIAFKAIEQLNRYGAGQSPNGMPMFLPGINIIFGLIGETKQTHTENIKGLQHILDEKWLIRRINVRQAAIFPETPLGKKAGNKFVRKNRQHYWKWRNDIRQNIDVVMLKRLVPVGTILSDVRMEIYDGMNTFGRQIGTYPLIVGVEKKRLELKTFYTIRVVGHMKRSIVGEPV
;
A
#
# COMPACT_ATOMS: atom_id res chain seq x y z
N MET A 1 -12.46 -29.07 -35.92
CA MET A 1 -11.27 -28.28 -35.54
C MET A 1 -11.60 -27.54 -34.25
N PHE A 2 -11.32 -28.15 -33.08
CA PHE A 2 -11.54 -27.50 -31.79
C PHE A 2 -10.57 -26.32 -31.68
N ARG A 3 -11.06 -25.08 -31.74
CA ARG A 3 -10.25 -23.93 -31.34
C ARG A 3 -9.90 -24.15 -29.87
N SER A 4 -8.65 -24.50 -29.58
CA SER A 4 -8.15 -24.59 -28.21
C SER A 4 -8.45 -23.25 -27.52
N THR A 5 -9.39 -23.23 -26.58
CA THR A 5 -9.75 -22.03 -25.86
C THR A 5 -8.52 -21.57 -25.09
N MET A 6 -8.02 -20.37 -25.38
CA MET A 6 -6.83 -19.84 -24.72
C MET A 6 -7.13 -19.68 -23.22
N VAL A 7 -6.40 -20.43 -22.39
CA VAL A 7 -6.52 -20.39 -20.93
C VAL A 7 -5.43 -19.49 -20.38
N VAL A 8 -5.85 -18.38 -19.78
CA VAL A 8 -4.94 -17.39 -19.18
C VAL A 8 -4.95 -17.58 -17.68
N THR A 9 -3.77 -17.66 -17.08
CA THR A 9 -3.60 -17.66 -15.63
C THR A 9 -2.87 -16.40 -15.22
N ILE A 10 -3.48 -15.62 -14.34
CA ILE A 10 -2.84 -14.48 -13.70
C ILE A 10 -2.16 -14.97 -12.43
N LEU A 11 -0.84 -14.80 -12.36
CA LEU A 11 -0.04 -15.03 -11.16
C LEU A 11 0.30 -13.70 -10.50
N ASP A 12 -0.36 -13.43 -9.39
CA ASP A 12 -0.13 -12.24 -8.58
C ASP A 12 1.00 -12.48 -7.58
N CYS A 13 2.16 -11.88 -7.85
CA CYS A 13 3.31 -11.91 -6.95
C CYS A 13 3.29 -10.77 -5.92
N TYR A 14 2.15 -10.08 -5.80
CA TYR A 14 1.94 -8.89 -4.99
C TYR A 14 2.79 -7.71 -5.46
N THR A 15 2.12 -6.58 -5.70
CA THR A 15 2.79 -5.32 -6.07
C THR A 15 2.81 -4.36 -4.89
N ASP A 16 3.87 -3.58 -4.73
CA ASP A 16 3.88 -2.46 -3.79
C ASP A 16 4.54 -1.24 -4.43
N GLU A 17 3.76 -0.21 -4.68
CA GLU A 17 4.19 1.05 -5.27
C GLU A 17 3.87 2.21 -4.33
N ALA A 18 4.56 3.34 -4.51
CA ALA A 18 4.36 4.52 -3.65
C ALA A 18 2.92 5.03 -3.60
N ALA A 19 2.09 4.72 -4.62
CA ALA A 19 0.69 5.09 -4.66
C ALA A 19 -0.28 3.90 -4.58
N GLY A 20 0.17 2.65 -4.62
CA GLY A 20 -0.71 1.48 -4.74
C GLY A 20 -0.25 0.29 -3.94
N LEU A 21 -1.14 -0.27 -3.12
CA LEU A 21 -0.87 -1.44 -2.28
C LEU A 21 -1.50 -2.69 -2.90
N GLY A 22 -0.68 -3.69 -3.22
CA GLY A 22 -1.14 -4.99 -3.72
C GLY A 22 -0.74 -6.18 -2.85
N VAL A 23 -0.12 -5.92 -1.70
CA VAL A 23 0.31 -6.97 -0.77
C VAL A 23 -0.82 -7.25 0.24
N PRO A 24 -1.21 -8.51 0.49
CA PRO A 24 -2.26 -8.84 1.44
C PRO A 24 -2.16 -8.09 2.79
N PRO A 25 -3.30 -7.59 3.32
CA PRO A 25 -4.67 -7.84 2.87
C PRO A 25 -5.14 -6.98 1.69
N TYR A 26 -4.27 -6.22 1.02
CA TYR A 26 -4.66 -5.40 -0.12
C TYR A 26 -4.71 -6.23 -1.41
N LEU A 27 -5.57 -5.82 -2.35
CA LEU A 27 -5.60 -6.32 -3.73
C LEU A 27 -5.41 -5.13 -4.67
N GLY A 28 -4.29 -5.18 -5.40
CA GLY A 28 -3.90 -4.12 -6.34
C GLY A 28 -4.82 -4.05 -7.56
N THR A 29 -4.59 -3.04 -8.40
CA THR A 29 -5.39 -2.81 -9.61
C THR A 29 -5.03 -3.74 -10.76
N TYR A 30 -3.74 -4.02 -10.96
CA TYR A 30 -3.22 -4.89 -12.02
C TYR A 30 -3.98 -6.23 -12.15
N PRO A 31 -4.11 -7.07 -11.11
CA PRO A 31 -4.78 -8.36 -11.25
C PRO A 31 -6.25 -8.19 -11.65
N ARG A 32 -6.95 -7.19 -11.10
CA ARG A 32 -8.38 -6.96 -11.38
C ARG A 32 -8.59 -6.46 -12.81
N TYR A 33 -7.73 -5.57 -13.29
CA TYR A 33 -7.84 -4.99 -14.62
C TYR A 33 -7.52 -6.02 -15.70
N LEU A 34 -6.46 -6.82 -15.50
CA LEU A 34 -6.11 -7.91 -16.41
C LEU A 34 -7.19 -9.01 -16.42
N PHE A 35 -7.77 -9.33 -15.26
CA PHE A 35 -8.87 -10.28 -15.18
C PHE A 35 -10.08 -9.80 -16.00
N GLY A 36 -10.43 -8.51 -15.89
CA GLY A 36 -11.47 -7.89 -16.70
C GLY A 36 -11.15 -7.89 -18.20
N TYR A 37 -9.93 -7.50 -18.58
CA TYR A 37 -9.45 -7.44 -19.95
C TYR A 37 -9.53 -8.81 -20.65
N PHE A 38 -9.00 -9.87 -20.03
CA PHE A 38 -9.05 -11.20 -20.64
C PHE A 38 -10.48 -11.79 -20.67
N ARG A 39 -11.34 -11.43 -19.71
CA ARG A 39 -12.76 -11.81 -19.74
C ARG A 39 -13.54 -11.12 -20.85
N GLU A 40 -13.25 -9.85 -21.14
CA GLU A 40 -13.83 -9.15 -22.29
C GLU A 40 -13.50 -9.90 -23.60
N GLN A 41 -12.30 -10.45 -23.70
CA GLN A 41 -11.85 -11.29 -24.82
C GLN A 41 -12.44 -12.71 -24.81
N LYS A 42 -13.39 -13.01 -23.90
CA LYS A 42 -14.04 -14.31 -23.73
C LYS A 42 -13.05 -15.45 -23.48
N LYS A 43 -11.92 -15.16 -22.84
CA LYS A 43 -10.93 -16.17 -22.43
C LYS A 43 -11.35 -16.82 -21.12
N GLU A 44 -10.92 -18.06 -20.91
CA GLU A 44 -10.95 -18.69 -19.58
C GLU A 44 -9.81 -18.08 -18.77
N VAL A 45 -10.13 -17.48 -17.63
CA VAL A 45 -9.16 -16.74 -16.80
C VAL A 45 -9.14 -17.32 -15.40
N HIS A 46 -7.96 -17.71 -14.93
CA HIS A 46 -7.72 -18.13 -13.56
C HIS A 46 -6.87 -17.09 -12.83
N TYR A 47 -7.07 -16.96 -11.53
CA TYR A 47 -6.19 -16.19 -10.64
C TYR A 47 -5.51 -17.13 -9.63
N LEU A 48 -4.20 -16.94 -9.46
CA LEU A 48 -3.34 -17.59 -8.48
C LEU A 48 -2.44 -16.55 -7.80
N THR A 49 -1.98 -16.85 -6.60
CA THR A 49 -0.98 -16.03 -5.89
C THR A 49 0.40 -16.70 -5.90
N ILE A 50 1.45 -15.94 -5.59
CA ILE A 50 2.78 -16.53 -5.37
C ILE A 50 2.78 -17.57 -4.24
N ASP A 51 1.89 -17.43 -3.25
CA ASP A 51 1.70 -18.40 -2.17
C ASP A 51 1.24 -19.76 -2.71
N ASP A 52 0.37 -19.78 -3.73
CA ASP A 52 -0.07 -21.01 -4.41
C ASP A 52 1.10 -21.73 -5.09
N ILE A 53 1.95 -20.97 -5.80
CA ILE A 53 3.13 -21.52 -6.48
C ILE A 53 4.16 -22.04 -5.49
N ARG A 54 4.41 -21.30 -4.40
CA ARG A 54 5.30 -21.75 -3.31
C ARG A 54 4.78 -23.04 -2.70
N LEU A 55 3.49 -23.10 -2.37
CA LEU A 55 2.86 -24.30 -1.79
C LEU A 55 3.02 -25.51 -2.72
N LEU A 56 2.78 -25.34 -4.01
CA LEU A 56 2.95 -26.41 -5.00
C LEU A 56 4.40 -26.85 -5.16
N MET A 57 5.29 -25.90 -5.48
CA MET A 57 6.64 -26.20 -5.94
C MET A 57 7.63 -26.49 -4.80
N LEU A 58 7.49 -25.79 -3.66
CA LEU A 58 8.42 -25.90 -2.54
C LEU A 58 7.92 -26.84 -1.44
N TYR A 59 6.60 -26.91 -1.27
CA TYR A 59 5.97 -27.70 -0.20
C TYR A 59 5.18 -28.91 -0.72
N LYS A 60 5.19 -29.19 -2.02
CA LYS A 60 4.50 -30.34 -2.64
C LYS A 60 3.01 -30.42 -2.25
N ASN A 61 2.33 -29.26 -2.24
CA ASN A 61 0.94 -29.08 -1.80
C ASN A 61 0.63 -29.44 -0.35
N ARG A 62 1.65 -29.56 0.52
CA ARG A 62 1.46 -29.85 1.93
C ARG A 62 1.66 -28.58 2.74
N ARG A 63 0.57 -28.03 3.28
CA ARG A 63 0.65 -26.87 4.17
C ARG A 63 1.26 -27.31 5.51
N PRO A 64 2.36 -26.70 5.95
CA PRO A 64 2.85 -26.95 7.30
C PRO A 64 1.93 -26.24 8.30
N GLU A 65 1.19 -27.01 9.10
CA GLU A 65 0.41 -26.46 10.22
C GLU A 65 1.37 -26.04 11.35
N PRO A 66 1.32 -24.79 11.83
CA PRO A 66 2.20 -24.35 12.89
C PRO A 66 1.76 -24.95 14.23
N SER A 67 2.67 -25.67 14.89
CA SER A 67 2.50 -26.04 16.30
C SER A 67 2.29 -24.79 17.18
N GLU A 68 1.88 -24.97 18.43
CA GLU A 68 1.61 -23.86 19.36
C GLU A 68 2.80 -22.93 19.57
N LYS A 69 4.02 -23.43 19.37
CA LYS A 69 5.26 -22.65 19.51
C LYS A 69 5.72 -22.03 18.20
N GLN A 70 5.09 -22.36 17.08
CA GLN A 70 5.52 -21.93 15.76
C GLN A 70 4.78 -20.67 15.30
N LYS A 71 5.53 -19.84 14.57
CA LYS A 71 5.02 -18.68 13.86
C LYS A 71 4.22 -19.13 12.63
N THR A 72 3.18 -18.38 12.28
CA THR A 72 2.44 -18.60 11.03
C THR A 72 3.37 -18.52 9.81
N ASN A 73 3.31 -19.51 8.93
CA ASN A 73 4.07 -19.48 7.68
C ASN A 73 3.41 -18.54 6.65
N ILE A 74 3.88 -17.30 6.61
CA ILE A 74 3.37 -16.25 5.72
C ILE A 74 3.77 -16.40 4.23
N TYR A 75 4.57 -17.42 3.88
CA TYR A 75 4.93 -17.72 2.48
C TYR A 75 3.83 -18.49 1.73
N THR A 76 2.92 -19.15 2.45
CA THR A 76 1.84 -19.99 1.91
C THR A 76 0.51 -19.67 2.60
N TYR A 77 0.34 -18.40 3.02
CA TYR A 77 -0.77 -18.00 3.87
C TYR A 77 -2.00 -17.53 3.10
N ASN A 78 -1.77 -16.94 1.92
CA ASN A 78 -2.77 -16.30 1.08
C ASN A 78 -3.03 -17.12 -0.20
N THR A 79 -3.13 -18.44 -0.06
CA THR A 79 -3.46 -19.35 -1.17
C THR A 79 -4.91 -19.17 -1.60
N THR A 80 -5.19 -19.45 -2.88
CA THR A 80 -6.54 -19.42 -3.45
C THR A 80 -7.36 -20.66 -3.08
N GLY A 81 -6.71 -21.73 -2.61
CA GLY A 81 -7.35 -23.00 -2.26
C GLY A 81 -7.72 -23.88 -3.45
N LYS A 82 -7.26 -23.52 -4.66
CA LYS A 82 -7.56 -24.24 -5.90
C LYS A 82 -6.59 -25.38 -6.19
N ASP A 83 -6.96 -26.25 -7.14
CA ASP A 83 -6.03 -27.21 -7.73
C ASP A 83 -5.08 -26.50 -8.72
N VAL A 84 -3.99 -25.98 -8.16
CA VAL A 84 -2.93 -25.27 -8.89
C VAL A 84 -2.33 -26.14 -10.00
N SER A 85 -2.16 -27.45 -9.76
CA SER A 85 -1.55 -28.35 -10.74
C SER A 85 -2.45 -28.51 -11.96
N ALA A 86 -3.76 -28.69 -11.75
CA ALA A 86 -4.73 -28.78 -12.84
C ALA A 86 -4.83 -27.48 -13.65
N ILE A 87 -4.79 -26.32 -12.99
CA ILE A 87 -4.83 -25.01 -13.65
C ILE A 87 -3.57 -24.82 -14.51
N LEU A 88 -2.38 -25.05 -13.95
CA LEU A 88 -1.12 -24.86 -14.67
C LEU A 88 -0.95 -25.82 -15.86
N LYS A 89 -1.48 -27.05 -15.78
CA LYS A 89 -1.49 -27.99 -16.91
C LYS A 89 -2.31 -27.50 -18.10
N LYS A 90 -3.38 -26.74 -17.86
CA LYS A 90 -4.25 -26.18 -18.92
C LYS A 90 -3.79 -24.81 -19.39
N THR A 91 -2.96 -24.12 -18.61
CA THR A 91 -2.54 -22.75 -18.87
C THR A 91 -1.75 -22.68 -20.17
N THR A 92 -2.27 -21.93 -21.14
CA THR A 92 -1.55 -21.60 -22.39
C THR A 92 -0.74 -20.32 -22.25
N THR A 93 -1.20 -19.40 -21.41
CA THR A 93 -0.52 -18.12 -21.14
C THR A 93 -0.55 -17.79 -19.65
N LEU A 94 0.63 -17.58 -19.08
CA LEU A 94 0.82 -17.19 -17.68
C LEU A 94 1.23 -15.72 -17.63
N VAL A 95 0.39 -14.87 -17.05
CA VAL A 95 0.68 -13.45 -16.85
C VAL A 95 1.14 -13.24 -15.42
N VAL A 96 2.41 -12.91 -15.25
CA VAL A 96 3.07 -12.71 -13.95
C VAL A 96 3.09 -11.23 -13.62
N ILE A 97 2.38 -10.85 -12.57
CA ILE A 97 2.35 -9.49 -12.05
C ILE A 97 3.38 -9.39 -10.93
N LEU A 98 4.40 -8.55 -11.10
CA LEU A 98 5.50 -8.42 -10.15
C LEU A 98 5.97 -6.97 -10.04
N GLY A 99 6.39 -6.57 -8.84
CA GLY A 99 7.14 -5.32 -8.66
C GLY A 99 6.93 -4.71 -7.29
N VAL A 100 8.02 -4.51 -6.57
CA VAL A 100 8.05 -3.76 -5.31
C VAL A 100 8.93 -2.54 -5.54
N HIS A 101 8.36 -1.35 -5.50
CA HIS A 101 9.10 -0.07 -5.56
C HIS A 101 9.28 0.53 -4.17
N VAL A 102 8.46 0.13 -3.20
CA VAL A 102 8.52 0.59 -1.82
C VAL A 102 8.80 -0.58 -0.87
N PRO A 103 10.08 -0.81 -0.53
CA PRO A 103 10.52 -1.80 0.46
C PRO A 103 9.73 -1.77 1.77
N GLY A 104 9.16 -2.92 2.17
CA GLY A 104 8.35 -3.05 3.39
C GLY A 104 8.49 -4.40 4.08
N LYS A 105 8.16 -4.43 5.38
CA LYS A 105 7.86 -5.67 6.11
C LYS A 105 6.34 -5.76 6.27
N TYR A 106 5.74 -6.81 5.72
CA TYR A 106 4.30 -7.04 5.78
C TYR A 106 3.99 -8.05 6.88
N LEU A 107 2.80 -7.95 7.46
CA LEU A 107 2.42 -8.79 8.60
C LEU A 107 2.12 -10.24 8.17
N SER A 108 1.41 -10.42 7.06
CA SER A 108 0.77 -11.69 6.70
C SER A 108 1.09 -12.18 5.28
N ALA A 109 2.06 -11.58 4.59
CA ALA A 109 2.46 -11.97 3.24
C ALA A 109 3.91 -11.63 2.93
N VAL A 110 4.47 -12.29 1.91
CA VAL A 110 5.80 -12.00 1.37
C VAL A 110 5.66 -11.84 -0.15
N PRO A 111 5.90 -10.64 -0.73
CA PRO A 111 5.92 -10.46 -2.18
C PRO A 111 6.89 -11.43 -2.88
N GLY A 112 6.51 -11.86 -4.07
CA GLY A 112 7.38 -12.63 -4.95
C GLY A 112 8.47 -11.75 -5.55
N THR A 113 9.63 -12.34 -5.81
CA THR A 113 10.76 -11.65 -6.42
C THR A 113 11.11 -12.28 -7.76
N LEU A 114 11.68 -11.52 -8.70
CA LEU A 114 12.00 -12.07 -10.01
C LEU A 114 13.03 -13.23 -9.90
N ARG A 115 13.98 -13.13 -8.95
CA ARG A 115 14.95 -14.20 -8.63
C ARG A 115 14.31 -15.47 -8.09
N GLU A 116 13.16 -15.35 -7.44
CA GLU A 116 12.39 -16.48 -6.92
C GLU A 116 11.48 -17.07 -8.00
N VAL A 117 10.77 -16.21 -8.72
CA VAL A 117 9.75 -16.62 -9.70
C VAL A 117 10.36 -17.29 -10.92
N VAL A 118 11.51 -16.83 -11.40
CA VAL A 118 12.19 -17.41 -12.58
C VAL A 118 12.49 -18.91 -12.39
N PRO A 119 13.19 -19.36 -11.32
CA PRO A 119 13.41 -20.79 -11.08
C PRO A 119 12.12 -21.59 -10.86
N LEU A 120 11.11 -21.01 -10.20
CA LEU A 120 9.85 -21.70 -9.88
C LEU A 120 9.01 -22.01 -11.13
N LEU A 121 9.10 -21.17 -12.16
CA LEU A 121 8.27 -21.29 -13.36
C LEU A 121 9.02 -21.88 -14.56
N LYS A 122 10.33 -22.17 -14.43
CA LYS A 122 11.20 -22.58 -15.56
C LYS A 122 10.67 -23.79 -16.33
N ASP A 123 10.09 -24.77 -15.64
CA ASP A 123 9.65 -26.05 -16.22
C ASP A 123 8.22 -25.98 -16.80
N LEU A 124 7.51 -24.86 -16.61
CA LEU A 124 6.18 -24.65 -17.17
C LEU A 124 6.27 -24.34 -18.67
N ARG A 125 5.66 -25.20 -19.49
CA ARG A 125 5.60 -25.04 -20.94
C ARG A 125 4.36 -24.25 -21.36
N CYS A 126 4.43 -22.93 -21.20
CA CYS A 126 3.43 -21.96 -21.64
C CYS A 126 4.10 -20.62 -22.00
N THR A 127 3.39 -19.75 -22.71
CA THR A 127 3.81 -18.36 -22.90
C THR A 127 3.80 -17.66 -21.56
N LYS A 128 4.88 -16.95 -21.20
CA LYS A 128 4.98 -16.24 -19.92
C LYS A 128 5.15 -14.76 -20.19
N ILE A 129 4.25 -13.95 -19.66
CA ILE A 129 4.25 -12.49 -19.81
C ILE A 129 4.53 -11.88 -18.45
N LEU A 130 5.58 -11.07 -18.34
CA LEU A 130 5.89 -10.27 -17.16
C LEU A 130 5.22 -8.89 -17.29
N THR A 131 4.56 -8.47 -16.22
CA THR A 131 3.95 -7.14 -16.13
C THR A 131 4.01 -6.60 -14.70
N GLY A 132 3.46 -5.41 -14.51
CA GLY A 132 3.45 -4.68 -13.24
C GLY A 132 4.68 -3.79 -13.07
N PRO A 133 4.93 -3.31 -11.84
CA PRO A 133 5.94 -2.29 -11.58
C PRO A 133 7.37 -2.74 -11.94
N ALA A 134 7.64 -4.05 -11.99
CA ALA A 134 8.96 -4.59 -12.32
C ALA A 134 9.51 -4.15 -13.68
N LEU A 135 8.64 -3.82 -14.66
CA LEU A 135 9.06 -3.32 -15.98
C LEU A 135 9.88 -2.02 -15.88
N PHE A 136 9.59 -1.20 -14.87
CA PHE A 136 10.31 0.05 -14.59
C PHE A 136 11.50 -0.13 -13.63
N GLY A 137 11.81 -1.37 -13.27
CA GLY A 137 12.78 -1.74 -12.23
C GLY A 137 12.09 -2.08 -10.90
N THR A 138 12.64 -3.00 -10.13
CA THR A 138 12.09 -3.42 -8.83
C THR A 138 13.15 -3.34 -7.74
N GLN A 139 12.74 -3.08 -6.51
CA GLN A 139 13.63 -3.02 -5.36
C GLN A 139 12.95 -3.40 -4.04
N LEU A 140 13.45 -4.47 -3.41
CA LEU A 140 12.98 -4.93 -2.10
C LEU A 140 13.62 -4.21 -0.92
N GLU A 141 14.74 -3.50 -1.13
CA GLU A 141 15.48 -2.82 -0.06
C GLU A 141 15.89 -1.39 -0.45
N GLY A 142 15.61 -0.40 0.39
CA GLY A 142 16.00 0.99 0.13
C GLY A 142 17.52 1.18 0.17
N GLY A 143 18.01 2.27 -0.41
CA GLY A 143 19.43 2.61 -0.41
C GLY A 143 20.30 1.85 -1.43
N LYS A 144 19.67 1.10 -2.34
CA LYS A 144 20.30 0.39 -3.45
C LYS A 144 19.75 0.90 -4.78
N PHE A 145 20.45 0.57 -5.87
CA PHE A 145 19.94 0.77 -7.23
C PHE A 145 18.78 -0.19 -7.50
N SER A 146 17.79 0.27 -8.27
CA SER A 146 16.72 -0.61 -8.75
C SER A 146 17.27 -1.74 -9.60
N GLU A 147 16.78 -2.96 -9.40
CA GLU A 147 17.13 -4.11 -10.22
C GLU A 147 16.30 -4.11 -11.51
N ARG A 148 16.97 -4.28 -12.65
CA ARG A 148 16.38 -4.70 -13.93
C ARG A 148 17.01 -6.03 -14.29
N ILE A 149 16.21 -7.08 -14.42
CA ILE A 149 16.65 -8.35 -14.99
C ILE A 149 16.04 -8.38 -16.38
N HIS A 150 16.87 -8.30 -17.42
CA HIS A 150 16.41 -8.44 -18.79
C HIS A 150 15.81 -9.85 -18.98
N SER A 151 14.51 -9.89 -19.34
CA SER A 151 13.80 -10.99 -20.01
C SER A 151 14.28 -12.40 -19.67
N ALA A 152 14.21 -12.78 -18.39
CA ALA A 152 14.56 -14.11 -17.86
C ALA A 152 13.58 -15.23 -18.31
N GLY A 153 13.35 -15.35 -19.63
CA GLY A 153 12.38 -16.26 -20.23
C GLY A 153 10.93 -15.74 -20.23
N PHE A 154 10.73 -14.42 -20.11
CA PHE A 154 9.42 -13.76 -20.14
C PHE A 154 9.34 -12.77 -21.30
N ASP A 155 8.19 -12.76 -21.97
CA ASP A 155 7.76 -11.63 -22.78
C ASP A 155 7.36 -10.48 -21.84
N GLU A 156 7.58 -9.23 -22.23
CA GLU A 156 7.24 -8.06 -21.41
C GLU A 156 6.05 -7.30 -22.01
N GLU A 157 5.01 -7.05 -21.23
CA GLU A 157 3.83 -6.28 -21.66
C GLU A 157 3.34 -5.38 -20.53
N SER A 158 3.21 -4.08 -20.79
CA SER A 158 2.84 -3.09 -19.75
C SER A 158 1.35 -3.05 -19.43
N PHE A 159 0.49 -3.45 -20.39
CA PHE A 159 -0.96 -3.33 -20.29
C PHE A 159 -1.41 -1.91 -19.88
N ASP A 160 -0.83 -0.89 -20.53
CA ASP A 160 -1.11 0.52 -20.25
C ASP A 160 -2.47 0.97 -20.83
N PHE A 161 -3.56 0.49 -20.22
CA PHE A 161 -4.91 0.84 -20.63
C PHE A 161 -5.18 2.34 -20.44
N SER A 162 -5.75 2.98 -21.45
CA SER A 162 -6.39 4.28 -21.29
C SER A 162 -7.59 4.18 -20.35
N TYR A 163 -8.03 5.30 -19.77
CA TYR A 163 -9.22 5.27 -18.91
C TYR A 163 -10.51 4.93 -19.67
N ASP A 164 -10.58 5.24 -20.97
CA ASP A 164 -11.70 4.82 -21.82
C ASP A 164 -11.71 3.31 -22.06
N GLU A 165 -10.56 2.68 -22.24
CA GLU A 165 -10.48 1.22 -22.33
C GLU A 165 -10.79 0.57 -20.98
N LEU A 166 -10.19 1.10 -19.92
CA LEU A 166 -10.28 0.59 -18.57
C LEU A 166 -11.72 0.51 -18.07
N ARG A 167 -12.57 1.48 -18.44
CA ARG A 167 -14.00 1.49 -18.07
C ARG A 167 -14.73 0.19 -18.47
N ARG A 168 -14.30 -0.47 -19.56
CA ARG A 168 -14.88 -1.73 -20.05
C ARG A 168 -14.45 -2.92 -19.19
N TYR A 169 -13.23 -2.87 -18.67
CA TYR A 169 -12.59 -4.01 -18.00
C TYR A 169 -12.89 -4.03 -16.49
N VAL A 170 -12.93 -2.86 -15.83
CA VAL A 170 -13.01 -2.78 -14.36
C VAL A 170 -14.25 -3.45 -13.77
N VAL A 171 -15.41 -3.31 -14.43
CA VAL A 171 -16.66 -3.96 -14.00
C VAL A 171 -16.56 -5.47 -14.15
N LEU A 172 -16.05 -5.97 -15.28
CA LEU A 172 -15.84 -7.40 -15.51
C LEU A 172 -14.78 -8.00 -14.57
N GLY A 173 -13.80 -7.18 -14.18
CA GLY A 173 -12.73 -7.51 -13.27
C GLY A 173 -13.21 -7.82 -11.85
N ALA A 174 -14.39 -7.33 -11.44
CA ALA A 174 -14.93 -7.63 -10.11
C ALA A 174 -15.15 -9.13 -9.84
N ALA A 175 -15.32 -9.93 -10.89
CA ALA A 175 -15.46 -11.38 -10.77
C ALA A 175 -14.22 -12.08 -10.21
N ILE A 176 -13.04 -11.44 -10.21
CA ILE A 176 -11.84 -11.97 -9.57
C ILE A 176 -12.03 -12.23 -8.07
N LEU A 177 -12.98 -11.55 -7.42
CA LEU A 177 -13.26 -11.78 -6.00
C LEU A 177 -13.77 -13.20 -5.73
N LYS A 178 -14.38 -13.86 -6.73
CA LYS A 178 -14.77 -15.28 -6.63
C LYS A 178 -13.56 -16.22 -6.57
N GLU A 179 -12.40 -15.74 -6.99
CA GLU A 179 -11.15 -16.49 -7.03
C GLU A 179 -10.32 -16.33 -5.75
N ILE A 180 -10.76 -15.46 -4.83
CA ILE A 180 -10.02 -15.06 -3.63
C ILE A 180 -10.89 -15.36 -2.40
N PRO A 181 -10.55 -16.37 -1.59
CA PRO A 181 -11.38 -16.76 -0.44
C PRO A 181 -11.30 -15.76 0.72
N ASP A 182 -10.18 -15.04 0.85
CA ASP A 182 -9.92 -14.13 1.96
C ASP A 182 -10.37 -12.70 1.66
N LEU A 183 -10.76 -12.00 2.72
CA LEU A 183 -11.05 -10.57 2.70
C LEU A 183 -9.88 -9.77 2.11
N ARG A 184 -10.23 -8.84 1.21
CA ARG A 184 -9.28 -7.88 0.62
C ARG A 184 -9.70 -6.43 0.81
N VAL A 185 -8.72 -5.54 0.97
CA VAL A 185 -8.85 -4.09 0.78
C VAL A 185 -8.57 -3.79 -0.68
N LEU A 186 -9.57 -3.27 -1.38
CA LEU A 186 -9.49 -3.05 -2.81
C LEU A 186 -8.93 -1.67 -3.10
N GLU A 187 -7.78 -1.62 -3.77
CA GLU A 187 -7.22 -0.39 -4.31
C GLU A 187 -8.05 0.07 -5.50
N ILE A 188 -8.55 1.29 -5.45
CA ILE A 188 -9.30 1.93 -6.53
C ILE A 188 -8.46 3.08 -7.06
N GLU A 189 -7.99 2.95 -8.30
CA GLU A 189 -7.29 4.04 -8.98
C GLU A 189 -8.28 5.15 -9.32
N THR A 190 -8.00 6.37 -8.90
CA THR A 190 -8.83 7.54 -9.25
C THR A 190 -8.14 8.45 -10.28
N GLY A 191 -6.83 8.34 -10.43
CA GLY A 191 -6.03 9.09 -11.39
C GLY A 191 -4.56 8.67 -11.32
N LYS A 192 -3.75 9.15 -12.26
CA LYS A 192 -2.31 8.89 -12.37
C LYS A 192 -1.55 10.17 -12.72
N GLY A 193 -0.23 10.14 -12.57
CA GLY A 193 0.63 11.30 -12.80
C GLY A 193 0.69 12.25 -11.60
N CYS A 194 1.63 13.20 -11.66
CA CYS A 194 1.80 14.24 -10.65
C CYS A 194 1.93 15.61 -11.30
N ALA A 195 1.06 16.55 -10.94
CA ALA A 195 1.11 17.92 -11.45
C ALA A 195 2.38 18.68 -11.03
N TYR A 196 3.00 18.28 -9.91
CA TYR A 196 4.25 18.89 -9.45
C TYR A 196 5.46 18.33 -10.19
N GLY A 197 5.63 16.99 -10.18
CA GLY A 197 6.55 16.25 -11.03
C GLY A 197 8.05 16.61 -10.99
N ARG A 198 8.53 17.41 -10.04
CA ARG A 198 9.93 17.91 -10.01
C ARG A 198 10.82 17.28 -8.95
N CYS A 199 10.26 16.54 -7.99
CA CYS A 199 11.04 15.93 -6.91
C CYS A 199 12.15 15.01 -7.48
N SER A 200 13.39 15.20 -7.03
CA SER A 200 14.58 14.58 -7.62
C SER A 200 14.55 13.05 -7.68
N PHE A 201 13.86 12.39 -6.76
CA PHE A 201 13.79 10.94 -6.62
C PHE A 201 12.54 10.33 -7.28
N CYS A 202 11.59 11.16 -7.72
CA CYS A 202 10.26 10.69 -8.10
C CYS A 202 10.29 10.01 -9.47
N THR A 203 9.65 8.85 -9.56
CA THR A 203 9.48 8.10 -10.82
C THR A 203 8.17 8.42 -11.53
N GLU A 204 7.20 9.07 -10.87
CA GLU A 204 5.88 9.35 -11.45
C GLU A 204 5.94 10.08 -12.80
N PRO A 205 6.77 11.15 -12.98
CA PRO A 205 6.84 11.86 -14.26
C PRO A 205 7.39 11.01 -15.40
N LEU A 206 8.13 9.94 -15.08
CA LEU A 206 8.65 8.99 -16.05
C LEU A 206 7.61 7.94 -16.44
N LYS A 207 6.61 7.70 -15.58
CA LYS A 207 5.59 6.66 -15.74
C LYS A 207 4.33 7.18 -16.42
N SER A 208 3.86 8.37 -16.08
CA SER A 208 2.53 8.83 -16.50
C SER A 208 2.39 10.34 -16.51
N SER A 209 1.69 10.84 -17.52
CA SER A 209 1.10 12.18 -17.51
C SER A 209 -0.07 12.25 -16.53
N VAL A 210 -0.41 13.47 -16.10
CA VAL A 210 -1.56 13.69 -15.21
C VAL A 210 -2.85 13.35 -15.96
N ALA A 211 -3.60 12.40 -15.41
CA ALA A 211 -4.91 12.03 -15.89
C ALA A 211 -5.79 11.59 -14.72
N TYR A 212 -7.09 11.84 -14.81
CA TYR A 212 -8.07 11.41 -13.81
C TYR A 212 -9.16 10.57 -14.48
N ARG A 213 -9.68 9.59 -13.74
CA ARG A 213 -10.87 8.86 -14.14
C ARG A 213 -12.12 9.69 -13.87
N LYS A 214 -13.19 9.40 -14.59
CA LYS A 214 -14.51 10.00 -14.31
C LYS A 214 -15.09 9.42 -13.03
N THR A 215 -15.80 10.26 -12.30
CA THR A 215 -16.49 9.88 -11.06
C THR A 215 -17.42 8.68 -11.28
N GLU A 216 -18.14 8.66 -12.40
CA GLU A 216 -19.09 7.60 -12.77
C GLU A 216 -18.39 6.25 -12.97
N ASP A 217 -17.23 6.25 -13.63
CA ASP A 217 -16.47 5.03 -13.91
C ASP A 217 -15.86 4.45 -12.62
N ILE A 218 -15.46 5.31 -11.68
CA ILE A 218 -14.98 4.90 -10.36
C ILE A 218 -16.14 4.30 -9.54
N CYS A 219 -17.29 4.98 -9.50
CA CYS A 219 -18.49 4.50 -8.82
C CYS A 219 -18.98 3.16 -9.40
N ALA A 220 -18.99 3.00 -10.72
CA ALA A 220 -19.40 1.75 -11.37
C ALA A 220 -18.50 0.56 -10.99
N GLU A 221 -17.18 0.77 -10.92
CA GLU A 221 -16.25 -0.24 -10.44
C GLU A 221 -16.50 -0.61 -8.97
N ILE A 222 -16.61 0.40 -8.09
CA ILE A 222 -16.86 0.16 -6.66
C ILE A 222 -18.18 -0.59 -6.46
N ARG A 223 -19.23 -0.22 -7.18
CA ARG A 223 -20.53 -0.88 -7.13
C ARG A 223 -20.44 -2.34 -7.54
N ALA A 224 -19.80 -2.66 -8.66
CA ALA A 224 -19.61 -4.04 -9.11
C ALA A 224 -18.80 -4.88 -8.10
N LEU A 225 -17.79 -4.29 -7.45
CA LEU A 225 -17.03 -4.96 -6.39
C LEU A 225 -17.87 -5.15 -5.11
N TYR A 226 -18.67 -4.14 -4.75
CA TYR A 226 -19.57 -4.18 -3.60
C TYR A 226 -20.66 -5.25 -3.78
N ASP A 227 -21.25 -5.34 -4.96
CA ASP A 227 -22.23 -6.37 -5.33
C ASP A 227 -21.62 -7.77 -5.33
N ALA A 228 -20.33 -7.88 -5.64
CA ALA A 228 -19.54 -9.11 -5.50
C ALA A 228 -19.09 -9.42 -4.06
N GLY A 229 -19.52 -8.63 -3.07
CA GLY A 229 -19.31 -8.87 -1.64
C GLY A 229 -18.19 -8.06 -0.99
N ALA A 230 -17.48 -7.19 -1.72
CA ALA A 230 -16.42 -6.36 -1.14
C ALA A 230 -16.99 -5.29 -0.21
N ARG A 231 -16.27 -5.01 0.89
CA ARG A 231 -16.66 -4.00 1.89
C ARG A 231 -15.51 -3.07 2.31
N TYR A 232 -14.32 -3.25 1.75
CA TYR A 232 -13.11 -2.54 2.15
C TYR A 232 -12.43 -1.95 0.92
N PHE A 233 -12.38 -0.62 0.86
CA PHE A 233 -11.93 0.13 -0.30
C PHE A 233 -10.91 1.20 0.11
N ARG A 234 -9.94 1.42 -0.77
CA ARG A 234 -8.95 2.49 -0.65
C ARG A 234 -8.85 3.22 -1.98
N LEU A 235 -9.16 4.52 -1.97
CA LEU A 235 -9.03 5.39 -3.14
C LEU A 235 -7.55 5.80 -3.26
N GLY A 236 -6.83 5.09 -4.11
CA GLY A 236 -5.38 5.12 -4.23
C GLY A 236 -4.90 5.25 -5.67
N LYS A 237 -3.69 4.76 -5.90
CA LYS A 237 -2.93 4.76 -7.17
C LYS A 237 -2.78 6.13 -7.83
N GLN A 238 -2.89 7.19 -7.02
CA GLN A 238 -2.70 8.58 -7.42
C GLN A 238 -1.68 9.28 -6.52
N THR A 239 -1.16 10.42 -6.97
CA THR A 239 -0.19 11.21 -6.19
C THR A 239 -0.82 12.20 -5.22
N CYS A 240 -2.10 12.56 -5.39
CA CYS A 240 -2.82 13.41 -4.45
C CYS A 240 -4.35 13.29 -4.61
N PHE A 241 -5.06 12.77 -3.60
CA PHE A 241 -6.53 12.73 -3.64
C PHE A 241 -7.16 14.12 -3.71
N TYR A 242 -6.55 15.12 -3.07
CA TYR A 242 -7.06 16.49 -3.05
C TYR A 242 -6.94 17.20 -4.40
N SER A 243 -6.18 16.64 -5.36
CA SER A 243 -6.11 17.18 -6.71
C SER A 243 -7.10 16.53 -7.67
N PHE A 244 -7.84 15.50 -7.22
CA PHE A 244 -8.93 14.93 -8.00
C PHE A 244 -9.97 16.03 -8.31
N PRO A 245 -10.58 16.06 -9.51
CA PRO A 245 -11.51 17.13 -9.88
C PRO A 245 -12.73 17.24 -8.97
N GLU A 246 -13.39 16.12 -8.64
CA GLU A 246 -14.70 16.09 -7.97
C GLU A 246 -14.72 15.18 -6.71
N PRO A 247 -13.80 15.38 -5.73
CA PRO A 247 -13.58 14.42 -4.65
C PRO A 247 -14.75 14.35 -3.68
N ILE A 248 -15.43 15.47 -3.44
CA ILE A 248 -16.60 15.54 -2.56
C ILE A 248 -17.78 14.78 -3.17
N GLU A 249 -18.02 14.97 -4.47
CA GLU A 249 -19.07 14.26 -5.17
C GLU A 249 -18.79 12.76 -5.24
N LEU A 250 -17.56 12.37 -5.56
CA LEU A 250 -17.13 10.97 -5.57
C LEU A 250 -17.40 10.29 -4.21
N LEU A 251 -16.96 10.90 -3.11
CA LEU A 251 -17.20 10.37 -1.76
C LEU A 251 -18.69 10.25 -1.43
N ARG A 252 -19.48 11.26 -1.78
CA ARG A 252 -20.93 11.28 -1.56
C ARG A 252 -21.63 10.16 -2.35
N LYS A 253 -21.29 9.98 -3.64
CA LYS A 253 -21.88 8.94 -4.50
C LYS A 253 -21.51 7.55 -4.00
N ILE A 254 -20.23 7.31 -3.69
CA ILE A 254 -19.79 6.02 -3.11
C ILE A 254 -20.58 5.69 -1.85
N ARG A 255 -20.70 6.63 -0.90
CA ARG A 255 -21.42 6.37 0.36
C ARG A 255 -22.92 6.14 0.13
N SER A 256 -23.52 6.85 -0.82
CA SER A 256 -24.94 6.71 -1.16
C SER A 256 -25.26 5.39 -1.86
N GLU A 257 -24.40 4.95 -2.77
CA GLU A 257 -24.62 3.75 -3.60
C GLU A 257 -24.15 2.47 -2.89
N CYS A 258 -23.21 2.58 -1.95
CA CYS A 258 -22.60 1.45 -1.25
C CYS A 258 -22.57 1.73 0.27
N PRO A 259 -23.74 1.80 0.94
CA PRO A 259 -23.84 2.26 2.33
C PRO A 259 -23.08 1.39 3.32
N ASP A 260 -23.03 0.07 3.10
CA ASP A 260 -22.41 -0.89 4.03
C ASP A 260 -20.87 -1.00 3.91
N ILE A 261 -20.22 -0.12 3.15
CA ILE A 261 -18.76 -0.08 3.11
C ILE A 261 -18.22 0.12 4.54
N LYS A 262 -17.45 -0.87 5.01
CA LYS A 262 -16.83 -0.91 6.34
C LYS A 262 -15.54 -0.09 6.40
N VAL A 263 -14.83 0.02 5.28
CA VAL A 263 -13.61 0.83 5.16
C VAL A 263 -13.63 1.57 3.83
N LEU A 264 -13.57 2.89 3.88
CA LEU A 264 -13.35 3.76 2.73
C LEU A 264 -12.24 4.73 3.09
N HIS A 265 -11.01 4.42 2.68
CA HIS A 265 -9.85 5.26 2.99
C HIS A 265 -9.26 5.89 1.73
N ILE A 266 -8.35 6.83 1.91
CA ILE A 266 -7.52 7.38 0.84
C ILE A 266 -6.04 7.09 1.14
N ASP A 267 -5.14 7.69 0.35
CA ASP A 267 -3.68 7.58 0.54
C ASP A 267 -2.97 8.92 0.42
N ASN A 268 -2.34 9.17 -0.73
CA ASN A 268 -1.44 10.28 -0.92
C ASN A 268 -2.18 11.60 -0.92
N VAL A 269 -1.64 12.55 -0.17
CA VAL A 269 -2.14 13.92 -0.11
C VAL A 269 -0.94 14.86 -0.14
N ASN A 270 -0.96 15.80 -1.07
CA ASN A 270 0.01 16.89 -1.09
C ASN A 270 -0.46 17.99 -0.12
N PRO A 271 0.34 18.34 0.90
CA PRO A 271 0.00 19.38 1.88
C PRO A 271 -0.44 20.72 1.27
N ARG A 272 0.11 21.09 0.09
CA ARG A 272 -0.29 22.32 -0.62
C ARG A 272 -1.77 22.35 -1.00
N HIS A 273 -2.35 21.21 -1.35
CA HIS A 273 -3.76 21.13 -1.73
C HIS A 273 -4.67 21.09 -0.49
N VAL A 274 -4.16 20.67 0.67
CA VAL A 274 -4.89 20.73 1.94
C VAL A 274 -5.14 22.18 2.34
N ILE A 275 -4.13 23.04 2.26
CA ILE A 275 -4.25 24.46 2.59
C ILE A 275 -4.78 25.32 1.42
N GLY A 276 -5.15 24.69 0.31
CA GLY A 276 -5.72 25.37 -0.85
C GLY A 276 -7.19 25.72 -0.64
N SER A 277 -7.77 26.51 -1.56
CA SER A 277 -9.14 27.03 -1.45
C SER A 277 -10.23 25.97 -1.22
N ARG A 278 -10.06 24.77 -1.76
CA ARG A 278 -11.02 23.65 -1.63
C ARG A 278 -10.67 22.67 -0.51
N GLY A 279 -9.48 22.80 0.08
CA GLY A 279 -8.92 21.74 0.92
C GLY A 279 -9.69 21.53 2.22
N GLU A 280 -10.22 22.58 2.82
CA GLU A 280 -11.06 22.48 4.02
C GLU A 280 -12.34 21.68 3.78
N GLU A 281 -13.05 21.97 2.69
CA GLU A 281 -14.29 21.27 2.32
C GLU A 281 -14.04 19.80 1.99
N ILE A 282 -12.93 19.50 1.30
CA ILE A 282 -12.51 18.12 1.02
C ILE A 282 -12.23 17.37 2.34
N THR A 283 -11.52 18.00 3.28
CA THR A 283 -11.27 17.40 4.62
C THR A 283 -12.59 17.10 5.34
N LYS A 284 -13.53 18.05 5.38
CA LYS A 284 -14.85 17.84 6.00
C LYS A 284 -15.63 16.72 5.31
N ALA A 285 -15.57 16.63 3.98
CA ALA A 285 -16.20 15.56 3.22
C ALA A 285 -15.58 14.19 3.51
N LEU A 286 -14.25 14.10 3.65
CA LEU A 286 -13.57 12.87 4.07
C LEU A 286 -14.01 12.45 5.46
N VAL A 287 -14.04 13.36 6.43
CA VAL A 287 -14.54 13.05 7.79
C VAL A 287 -16.00 12.59 7.75
N LYS A 288 -16.84 13.16 6.88
CA LYS A 288 -18.26 12.80 6.79
C LYS A 288 -18.53 11.46 6.09
N TYR A 289 -17.86 11.19 4.97
CA TYR A 289 -18.23 10.08 4.07
C TYR A 289 -17.23 8.91 4.10
N ALA A 290 -15.98 9.15 4.48
CA ALA A 290 -14.97 8.12 4.67
C ALA A 290 -15.13 7.44 6.05
N THR A 291 -14.24 6.50 6.38
CA THR A 291 -14.30 5.76 7.66
C THR A 291 -13.14 6.15 8.58
N GLY A 292 -13.32 5.90 9.88
CA GLY A 292 -12.31 6.23 10.90
C GLY A 292 -11.02 5.44 10.77
N GLY A 293 -9.91 6.03 11.23
CA GLY A 293 -8.56 5.50 11.06
C GLY A 293 -7.92 5.85 9.72
N ASN A 294 -8.54 6.75 8.94
CA ASN A 294 -8.05 7.17 7.63
C ASN A 294 -6.80 8.08 7.76
N VAL A 295 -5.96 8.08 6.72
CA VAL A 295 -4.62 8.68 6.76
C VAL A 295 -4.36 9.49 5.52
N ALA A 296 -3.98 10.75 5.69
CA ALA A 296 -3.42 11.58 4.62
C ALA A 296 -1.91 11.36 4.58
N ALA A 297 -1.41 10.56 3.65
CA ALA A 297 0.02 10.32 3.54
C ALA A 297 0.72 11.53 2.89
N PHE A 298 1.38 12.35 3.72
CA PHE A 298 2.13 13.52 3.27
C PHE A 298 3.55 13.13 2.85
N GLY A 299 3.93 13.51 1.62
CA GLY A 299 5.31 13.52 1.17
C GLY A 299 6.02 14.78 1.65
N VAL A 300 6.37 14.86 2.95
CA VAL A 300 7.20 15.96 3.47
C VAL A 300 8.65 15.77 3.02
N GLU A 301 9.12 14.53 3.10
CA GLU A 301 10.42 14.00 2.65
C GLU A 301 11.65 14.55 3.38
N SER A 302 11.66 15.82 3.77
CA SER A 302 12.65 16.45 4.65
C SER A 302 12.08 17.73 5.26
N PHE A 303 12.53 18.11 6.46
CA PHE A 303 12.32 19.43 7.06
C PHE A 303 13.53 20.37 6.89
N ASP A 304 14.64 19.86 6.37
CA ASP A 304 15.85 20.65 6.08
C ASP A 304 15.68 21.49 4.81
N PRO A 305 15.73 22.85 4.90
CA PRO A 305 15.57 23.74 3.75
C PRO A 305 16.53 23.47 2.59
N GLU A 306 17.78 23.11 2.88
CA GLU A 306 18.80 22.87 1.84
C GLU A 306 18.46 21.61 1.03
N VAL A 307 18.07 20.54 1.73
CA VAL A 307 17.63 19.29 1.08
C VAL A 307 16.32 19.52 0.32
N ILE A 308 15.41 20.33 0.85
CA ILE A 308 14.17 20.69 0.15
C ILE A 308 14.48 21.36 -1.19
N GLU A 309 15.39 22.33 -1.20
CA GLU A 309 15.76 23.08 -2.40
C GLU A 309 16.50 22.20 -3.41
N GLN A 310 17.57 21.50 -2.98
CA GLN A 310 18.39 20.68 -3.88
C GLN A 310 17.62 19.52 -4.52
N ASN A 311 16.54 19.06 -3.89
CA ASN A 311 15.70 17.99 -4.41
C ASN A 311 14.40 18.47 -5.05
N ALA A 312 14.19 19.79 -5.12
CA ALA A 312 12.94 20.39 -5.56
C ALA A 312 11.73 19.70 -4.90
N LEU A 313 11.70 19.63 -3.58
CA LEU A 313 10.58 19.01 -2.86
C LEU A 313 9.35 19.91 -2.92
N ASN A 314 8.17 19.30 -3.04
CA ASN A 314 6.91 20.03 -3.13
C ASN A 314 6.45 20.62 -1.80
N CYS A 315 6.99 20.18 -0.67
CA CYS A 315 6.54 20.57 0.67
C CYS A 315 7.65 21.28 1.44
N ARG A 316 7.32 22.46 1.98
CA ARG A 316 8.14 23.17 2.97
C ARG A 316 7.55 22.94 4.38
N PRO A 317 8.32 23.11 5.47
CA PRO A 317 7.84 22.89 6.84
C PRO A 317 6.58 23.68 7.19
N ASP A 318 6.52 24.96 6.84
CA ASP A 318 5.38 25.85 7.12
C ASP A 318 4.09 25.37 6.45
N ILE A 319 4.19 24.87 5.22
CA ILE A 319 3.07 24.27 4.49
C ILE A 319 2.64 22.97 5.17
N ALA A 320 3.60 22.13 5.57
CA ALA A 320 3.32 20.87 6.25
C ALA A 320 2.57 21.13 7.57
N PHE A 321 3.05 22.06 8.40
CA PHE A 321 2.45 22.38 9.69
C PHE A 321 1.04 22.92 9.55
N LYS A 322 0.79 23.88 8.64
CA LYS A 322 -0.57 24.38 8.38
C LYS A 322 -1.52 23.27 7.91
N ALA A 323 -1.06 22.37 7.04
CA ALA A 323 -1.86 21.23 6.61
C ALA A 323 -2.16 20.25 7.76
N ILE A 324 -1.17 19.98 8.62
CA ILE A 324 -1.34 19.14 9.82
C ILE A 324 -2.36 19.75 10.76
N GLU A 325 -2.26 21.05 11.05
CA GLU A 325 -3.18 21.80 11.90
C GLU A 325 -4.62 21.68 11.37
N GLN A 326 -4.82 21.97 10.07
CA GLN A 326 -6.13 21.91 9.43
C GLN A 326 -6.73 20.51 9.48
N LEU A 327 -5.94 19.46 9.21
CA LEU A 327 -6.44 18.08 9.33
C LEU A 327 -6.79 17.73 10.77
N ASN A 328 -5.98 18.14 11.75
CA ASN A 328 -6.28 17.90 13.16
C ASN A 328 -7.57 18.59 13.61
N ARG A 329 -7.80 19.83 13.15
CA ARG A 329 -9.01 20.60 13.47
C ARG A 329 -10.31 19.85 13.16
N TYR A 330 -10.35 19.08 12.08
CA TYR A 330 -11.55 18.38 11.63
C TYR A 330 -11.51 16.87 11.84
N GLY A 331 -10.33 16.26 11.80
CA GLY A 331 -10.17 14.81 11.73
C GLY A 331 -9.60 14.14 12.98
N ALA A 332 -9.18 14.90 14.01
CA ALA A 332 -8.68 14.34 15.25
C ALA A 332 -9.77 13.74 16.16
N GLY A 333 -11.05 14.04 15.89
CA GLY A 333 -12.18 13.47 16.63
C GLY A 333 -12.22 11.94 16.56
N GLN A 334 -12.60 11.30 17.67
CA GLN A 334 -12.67 9.84 17.75
C GLN A 334 -13.81 9.30 16.88
N SER A 335 -13.54 8.23 16.16
CA SER A 335 -14.53 7.49 15.38
C SER A 335 -15.10 6.29 16.17
N PRO A 336 -16.20 5.67 15.71
CA PRO A 336 -16.77 4.50 16.37
C PRO A 336 -15.82 3.31 16.52
N ASN A 337 -14.77 3.21 15.69
CA ASN A 337 -13.80 2.11 15.76
C ASN A 337 -12.65 2.35 16.76
N GLY A 338 -12.71 3.44 17.51
CA GLY A 338 -11.71 3.81 18.51
C GLY A 338 -10.53 4.62 18.00
N MET A 339 -10.33 4.72 16.68
CA MET A 339 -9.31 5.57 16.06
C MET A 339 -9.86 6.96 15.71
N PRO A 340 -9.01 8.00 15.59
CA PRO A 340 -9.42 9.28 15.02
C PRO A 340 -9.92 9.17 13.58
N MET A 341 -10.80 10.08 13.17
CA MET A 341 -11.44 10.07 11.85
C MET A 341 -10.43 10.12 10.70
N PHE A 342 -9.58 11.15 10.67
CA PHE A 342 -8.68 11.40 9.55
C PHE A 342 -7.47 12.22 10.00
N LEU A 343 -6.27 11.62 9.93
CA LEU A 343 -5.05 12.27 10.42
C LEU A 343 -3.93 12.28 9.37
N PRO A 344 -3.01 13.25 9.44
CA PRO A 344 -1.82 13.25 8.61
C PRO A 344 -0.88 12.09 8.98
N GLY A 345 -0.21 11.52 7.99
CA GLY A 345 0.97 10.69 8.15
C GLY A 345 2.16 11.35 7.47
N ILE A 346 3.36 11.21 8.02
CA ILE A 346 4.56 11.88 7.51
C ILE A 346 5.49 10.86 6.86
N ASN A 347 5.87 11.07 5.60
CA ASN A 347 6.96 10.35 4.95
C ASN A 347 8.24 11.22 4.95
N ILE A 348 9.35 10.61 5.34
CA ILE A 348 10.70 11.19 5.29
C ILE A 348 11.60 10.24 4.48
N ILE A 349 12.41 10.79 3.58
CA ILE A 349 13.38 10.03 2.78
C ILE A 349 14.79 10.36 3.23
N PHE A 350 15.54 9.30 3.57
CA PHE A 350 16.96 9.34 3.87
C PHE A 350 17.80 9.14 2.61
N GLY A 351 18.87 9.92 2.48
CA GLY A 351 19.84 9.84 1.41
C GLY A 351 19.50 10.68 0.18
N LEU A 352 18.75 11.76 0.37
CA LEU A 352 18.46 12.75 -0.68
C LEU A 352 19.69 13.64 -0.97
N ILE A 353 19.65 14.38 -2.10
CA ILE A 353 20.73 15.29 -2.50
C ILE A 353 20.91 16.37 -1.41
N GLY A 354 22.15 16.66 -1.03
CA GLY A 354 22.45 17.68 -0.03
C GLY A 354 22.36 17.18 1.42
N GLU A 355 21.92 15.95 1.68
CA GLU A 355 21.74 15.47 3.05
C GLU A 355 23.06 15.42 3.84
N THR A 356 23.01 15.95 5.06
CA THR A 356 24.11 15.95 6.03
C THR A 356 23.62 15.52 7.42
N LYS A 357 24.55 15.46 8.39
CA LYS A 357 24.19 15.27 9.80
C LYS A 357 23.25 16.37 10.32
N GLN A 358 23.36 17.61 9.81
CA GLN A 358 22.46 18.70 10.20
C GLN A 358 21.01 18.42 9.77
N THR A 359 20.82 17.80 8.62
CA THR A 359 19.49 17.40 8.12
C THR A 359 18.74 16.53 9.13
N HIS A 360 19.45 15.62 9.80
CA HIS A 360 18.85 14.75 10.81
C HIS A 360 18.35 15.55 12.02
N THR A 361 19.09 16.58 12.43
CA THR A 361 18.69 17.51 13.48
C THR A 361 17.45 18.31 13.07
N GLU A 362 17.42 18.87 11.86
CA GLU A 362 16.26 19.64 11.37
C GLU A 362 15.01 18.77 11.22
N ASN A 363 15.18 17.53 10.75
CA ASN A 363 14.08 16.56 10.71
C ASN A 363 13.51 16.26 12.10
N ILE A 364 14.36 16.10 13.11
CA ILE A 364 13.91 15.90 14.49
C ILE A 364 13.20 17.14 15.02
N LYS A 365 13.74 18.35 14.79
CA LYS A 365 13.10 19.61 15.20
C LYS A 365 11.71 19.76 14.60
N GLY A 366 11.55 19.50 13.30
CA GLY A 366 10.24 19.58 12.64
C GLY A 366 9.23 18.59 13.22
N LEU A 367 9.67 17.36 13.53
CA LEU A 367 8.83 16.36 14.20
C LEU A 367 8.51 16.72 15.66
N GLN A 368 9.47 17.30 16.38
CA GLN A 368 9.28 17.74 17.76
C GLN A 368 8.28 18.90 17.83
N HIS A 369 8.36 19.85 16.90
CA HIS A 369 7.40 20.95 16.82
C HIS A 369 5.95 20.44 16.69
N ILE A 370 5.71 19.40 15.88
CA ILE A 370 4.38 18.77 15.78
C ILE A 370 3.90 18.23 17.15
N LEU A 371 4.80 17.64 17.96
CA LEU A 371 4.46 17.19 19.30
C LEU A 371 4.19 18.35 20.27
N ASP A 372 4.98 19.42 20.17
CA ASP A 372 4.89 20.57 21.06
C ASP A 372 3.55 21.31 20.84
N GLU A 373 3.11 21.43 19.57
CA GLU A 373 1.80 21.94 19.17
C GLU A 373 0.63 20.99 19.49
N LYS A 374 0.91 19.82 20.06
CA LYS A 374 -0.07 18.78 20.42
C LYS A 374 -0.89 18.26 19.23
N TRP A 375 -0.42 18.44 18.01
CA TRP A 375 -1.05 17.84 16.84
C TRP A 375 -0.82 16.34 16.80
N LEU A 376 -1.85 15.61 16.38
CA LEU A 376 -1.79 14.18 16.15
C LEU A 376 -1.35 13.90 14.71
N ILE A 377 -0.47 12.91 14.57
CA ILE A 377 -0.15 12.30 13.29
C ILE A 377 -0.31 10.79 13.44
N ARG A 378 -0.81 10.15 12.39
CA ARG A 378 -1.10 8.71 12.40
C ARG A 378 0.17 7.86 12.48
N ARG A 379 1.21 8.28 11.76
CA ARG A 379 2.47 7.55 11.59
C ARG A 379 3.58 8.44 11.06
N ILE A 380 4.82 8.06 11.37
CA ILE A 380 6.01 8.54 10.67
C ILE A 380 6.66 7.36 9.93
N ASN A 381 6.76 7.50 8.62
CA ASN A 381 7.49 6.58 7.76
C ASN A 381 8.86 7.17 7.44
N VAL A 382 9.92 6.43 7.75
CA VAL A 382 11.30 6.80 7.40
C VAL A 382 11.80 5.71 6.47
N ARG A 383 12.10 6.07 5.23
CA ARG A 383 12.60 5.17 4.19
C ARG A 383 13.93 5.68 3.65
N GLN A 384 14.76 4.79 3.12
CA GLN A 384 15.94 5.19 2.36
C GLN A 384 15.53 5.40 0.90
N ALA A 385 16.16 6.35 0.22
CA ALA A 385 15.93 6.60 -1.20
C ALA A 385 16.21 5.33 -2.01
N ALA A 386 15.28 4.96 -2.89
CA ALA A 386 15.52 3.99 -3.93
C ALA A 386 16.13 4.73 -5.13
N ILE A 387 17.24 4.22 -5.67
CA ILE A 387 17.98 4.92 -6.72
C ILE A 387 17.56 4.37 -8.09
N PHE A 388 16.72 5.13 -8.77
CA PHE A 388 16.33 4.87 -10.15
C PHE A 388 17.23 5.69 -11.09
N PRO A 389 18.00 5.06 -12.00
CA PRO A 389 18.98 5.75 -12.85
C PRO A 389 18.41 6.91 -13.66
N GLU A 390 17.14 6.81 -14.07
CA GLU A 390 16.50 7.84 -14.92
C GLU A 390 16.06 9.10 -14.17
N THR A 391 15.99 9.05 -12.85
CA THR A 391 15.58 10.19 -12.01
C THR A 391 16.72 11.21 -11.84
N PRO A 392 16.42 12.50 -11.57
CA PRO A 392 17.45 13.48 -11.26
C PRO A 392 18.41 13.07 -10.12
N LEU A 393 17.90 12.40 -9.07
CA LEU A 393 18.71 11.84 -7.99
C LEU A 393 19.68 10.79 -8.53
N GLY A 394 19.18 9.86 -9.35
CA GLY A 394 19.99 8.84 -10.01
C GLY A 394 21.11 9.45 -10.86
N LYS A 395 20.77 10.39 -11.73
CA LYS A 395 21.71 11.04 -12.67
C LYS A 395 22.75 11.92 -11.98
N LYS A 396 22.34 12.73 -10.98
CA LYS A 396 23.23 13.72 -10.35
C LYS A 396 24.05 13.16 -9.20
N ALA A 397 23.50 12.22 -8.44
CA ALA A 397 24.09 11.81 -7.17
C ALA A 397 24.18 10.30 -6.96
N GLY A 398 23.43 9.49 -7.73
CA GLY A 398 23.34 8.05 -7.51
C GLY A 398 23.02 7.72 -6.06
N ASN A 399 23.81 6.84 -5.43
CA ASN A 399 23.69 6.49 -4.02
C ASN A 399 24.68 7.25 -3.09
N LYS A 400 25.31 8.34 -3.57
CA LYS A 400 26.35 9.09 -2.84
C LYS A 400 25.90 9.48 -1.43
N PHE A 401 24.74 10.11 -1.30
CA PHE A 401 24.25 10.62 0.00
C PHE A 401 23.76 9.52 0.93
N VAL A 402 23.17 8.45 0.39
CA VAL A 402 22.87 7.23 1.15
C VAL A 402 24.15 6.64 1.76
N ARG A 403 25.21 6.48 0.95
CA ARG A 403 26.49 5.92 1.41
C ARG A 403 27.17 6.83 2.42
N LYS A 404 27.27 8.13 2.12
CA LYS A 404 27.91 9.14 2.96
C LYS A 404 27.30 9.19 4.37
N ASN A 405 25.97 9.14 4.47
CA ASN A 405 25.29 9.31 5.76
C ASN A 405 24.91 7.99 6.44
N ARG A 406 25.23 6.83 5.84
CA ARG A 406 24.73 5.50 6.26
C ARG A 406 24.95 5.20 7.74
N GLN A 407 26.11 5.62 8.28
CA GLN A 407 26.49 5.42 9.68
C GLN A 407 25.53 6.09 10.67
N HIS A 408 24.80 7.14 10.25
CA HIS A 408 23.86 7.88 11.09
C HIS A 408 22.44 7.32 11.03
N TYR A 409 22.08 6.60 9.96
CA TYR A 409 20.70 6.21 9.67
C TYR A 409 20.02 5.47 10.82
N TRP A 410 20.66 4.44 11.37
CA TRP A 410 20.03 3.61 12.40
C TRP A 410 19.83 4.34 13.71
N LYS A 411 20.81 5.15 14.12
CA LYS A 411 20.70 6.00 15.31
C LYS A 411 19.58 7.01 15.13
N TRP A 412 19.63 7.81 14.08
CA TRP A 412 18.63 8.84 13.79
C TRP A 412 17.21 8.26 13.67
N ARG A 413 17.07 7.13 12.94
CA ARG A 413 15.78 6.43 12.85
C ARG A 413 15.30 5.97 14.23
N ASN A 414 16.18 5.45 15.08
CA ASN A 414 15.82 5.04 16.45
C ASN A 414 15.45 6.25 17.32
N ASP A 415 16.10 7.39 17.16
CA ASP A 415 15.76 8.63 17.87
C ASP A 415 14.33 9.08 17.52
N ILE A 416 13.96 9.03 16.23
CA ILE A 416 12.55 9.24 15.80
C ILE A 416 11.62 8.24 16.49
N ARG A 417 11.99 6.95 16.53
CA ARG A 417 11.12 5.92 17.12
C ARG A 417 10.88 6.15 18.61
N GLN A 418 11.94 6.44 19.37
CA GLN A 418 11.86 6.53 20.83
C GLN A 418 11.26 7.85 21.29
N ASN A 419 11.70 8.95 20.68
CA ASN A 419 11.38 10.29 21.17
C ASN A 419 10.11 10.84 20.52
N ILE A 420 9.78 10.40 19.30
CA ILE A 420 8.62 10.90 18.55
C ILE A 420 7.51 9.86 18.44
N ASP A 421 7.76 8.71 17.80
CA ASP A 421 6.68 7.75 17.50
C ASP A 421 6.02 7.18 18.77
N VAL A 422 6.79 6.81 19.79
CA VAL A 422 6.23 6.25 21.03
C VAL A 422 5.38 7.30 21.76
N VAL A 423 5.83 8.55 21.83
CA VAL A 423 5.07 9.65 22.45
C VAL A 423 3.78 9.91 21.66
N MET A 424 3.88 9.98 20.33
CA MET A 424 2.73 10.18 19.46
C MET A 424 1.72 9.02 19.56
N LEU A 425 2.19 7.77 19.56
CA LEU A 425 1.34 6.59 19.64
C LEU A 425 0.55 6.55 20.95
N LYS A 426 1.18 6.92 22.07
CA LYS A 426 0.51 7.02 23.39
C LYS A 426 -0.58 8.09 23.40
N ARG A 427 -0.39 9.21 22.68
CA ARG A 427 -1.42 10.26 22.54
C ARG A 427 -2.54 9.84 21.60
N LEU A 428 -2.20 9.15 20.51
CA LEU A 428 -3.14 8.72 19.48
C LEU A 428 -4.13 7.66 19.98
N VAL A 429 -3.63 6.68 20.74
CA VAL A 429 -4.40 5.54 21.25
C VAL A 429 -3.96 5.23 22.69
N PRO A 430 -4.39 6.02 23.70
CA PRO A 430 -3.99 5.83 25.09
C PRO A 430 -4.44 4.47 25.66
N VAL A 431 -3.81 4.02 26.74
CA VAL A 431 -4.25 2.82 27.48
C VAL A 431 -5.72 2.97 27.89
N GLY A 432 -6.49 1.91 27.74
CA GLY A 432 -7.94 1.89 27.94
C GLY A 432 -8.76 2.15 26.67
N THR A 433 -8.15 2.62 25.58
CA THR A 433 -8.83 2.78 24.28
C THR A 433 -9.39 1.44 23.81
N ILE A 434 -10.65 1.44 23.38
CA ILE A 434 -11.29 0.27 22.75
C ILE A 434 -11.18 0.38 21.24
N LEU A 435 -10.57 -0.60 20.60
CA LEU A 435 -10.51 -0.74 19.15
C LEU A 435 -11.47 -1.84 18.72
N SER A 436 -12.50 -1.50 17.94
CA SER A 436 -13.37 -2.50 17.33
C SER A 436 -12.72 -3.10 16.07
N ASP A 437 -13.19 -4.25 15.63
CA ASP A 437 -12.85 -4.83 14.32
C ASP A 437 -11.34 -5.05 14.09
N VAL A 438 -10.61 -5.46 15.12
CA VAL A 438 -9.22 -5.91 14.99
C VAL A 438 -9.23 -7.34 14.45
N ARG A 439 -8.82 -7.54 13.20
CA ARG A 439 -8.69 -8.88 12.61
C ARG A 439 -7.37 -9.51 13.02
N MET A 440 -7.42 -10.68 13.65
CA MET A 440 -6.22 -11.46 13.95
C MET A 440 -5.67 -12.09 12.68
N GLU A 441 -4.36 -11.96 12.43
CA GLU A 441 -3.75 -12.32 11.15
C GLU A 441 -2.67 -13.39 11.27
N ILE A 442 -1.81 -13.34 12.28
CA ILE A 442 -0.72 -14.31 12.44
C ILE A 442 -0.49 -14.68 13.91
N TYR A 443 0.07 -15.86 14.13
CA TYR A 443 0.70 -16.25 15.37
C TYR A 443 2.21 -16.00 15.34
N ASP A 444 2.79 -15.65 16.48
CA ASP A 444 4.24 -15.70 16.75
C ASP A 444 4.45 -16.36 18.12
N GLY A 445 4.67 -17.67 18.10
CA GLY A 445 4.55 -18.52 19.29
C GLY A 445 3.15 -18.44 19.90
N MET A 446 3.10 -18.15 21.21
CA MET A 446 1.83 -18.00 21.95
C MET A 446 1.17 -16.63 21.76
N ASN A 447 1.79 -15.71 21.02
CA ASN A 447 1.24 -14.38 20.79
C ASN A 447 0.43 -14.35 19.50
N THR A 448 -0.66 -13.58 19.47
CA THR A 448 -1.44 -13.32 18.26
C THR A 448 -1.27 -11.88 17.83
N PHE A 449 -1.06 -11.64 16.54
CA PHE A 449 -0.97 -10.30 15.98
C PHE A 449 -2.11 -10.07 15.00
N GLY A 450 -2.76 -8.92 15.15
CA GLY A 450 -3.86 -8.48 14.32
C GLY A 450 -3.80 -6.99 14.03
N ARG A 451 -4.71 -6.52 13.18
CA ARG A 451 -4.84 -5.12 12.80
C ARG A 451 -6.29 -4.80 12.49
N GLN A 452 -6.71 -3.56 12.72
CA GLN A 452 -7.91 -3.05 12.03
C GLN A 452 -7.63 -3.03 10.53
N ILE A 453 -8.67 -3.23 9.72
CA ILE A 453 -8.55 -3.09 8.26
C ILE A 453 -8.58 -1.61 7.90
N GLY A 454 -7.69 -1.17 7.01
CA GLY A 454 -7.59 0.22 6.59
C GLY A 454 -6.20 0.58 6.10
N THR A 455 -6.01 1.81 5.64
CA THR A 455 -4.70 2.35 5.20
C THR A 455 -3.69 2.43 6.36
N TYR A 456 -2.57 1.72 6.24
CA TYR A 456 -1.46 1.69 7.21
C TYR A 456 -1.89 1.46 8.67
N PRO A 457 -2.60 0.36 8.97
CA PRO A 457 -3.20 0.16 10.28
C PRO A 457 -2.15 -0.21 11.33
N LEU A 458 -2.46 0.07 12.60
CA LEU A 458 -1.60 -0.32 13.73
C LEU A 458 -1.65 -1.82 13.94
N ILE A 459 -0.48 -2.39 14.20
CA ILE A 459 -0.35 -3.76 14.69
C ILE A 459 -0.73 -3.80 16.16
N VAL A 460 -1.61 -4.74 16.48
CA VAL A 460 -2.06 -5.10 17.82
C VAL A 460 -1.47 -6.46 18.16
N GLY A 461 -0.68 -6.53 19.22
CA GLY A 461 -0.20 -7.79 19.79
C GLY A 461 -1.05 -8.19 20.99
N VAL A 462 -1.60 -9.39 20.96
CA VAL A 462 -2.23 -10.06 22.11
C VAL A 462 -1.22 -11.08 22.64
N GLU A 463 -0.72 -10.84 23.84
CA GLU A 463 0.37 -11.63 24.42
C GLU A 463 -0.16 -12.90 25.10
N LYS A 464 0.64 -13.98 25.02
CA LYS A 464 0.39 -15.26 25.72
C LYS A 464 -0.98 -15.90 25.43
N LYS A 465 -1.61 -15.56 24.30
CA LYS A 465 -2.90 -16.11 23.88
C LYS A 465 -2.94 -16.29 22.36
N ARG A 466 -3.33 -17.48 21.91
CA ARG A 466 -3.67 -17.78 20.51
C ARG A 466 -5.16 -17.54 20.27
N LEU A 467 -5.50 -16.37 19.72
CA LEU A 467 -6.85 -16.07 19.26
C LEU A 467 -7.04 -16.61 17.85
N GLU A 468 -8.24 -17.06 17.52
CA GLU A 468 -8.55 -17.56 16.18
C GLU A 468 -8.14 -16.56 15.09
N LEU A 469 -7.33 -17.00 14.13
CA LEU A 469 -6.90 -16.17 13.00
C LEU A 469 -8.06 -15.93 12.05
N LYS A 470 -7.97 -14.83 11.30
CA LYS A 470 -8.98 -14.35 10.35
C LYS A 470 -10.30 -13.91 10.99
N THR A 471 -10.42 -14.00 12.31
CA THR A 471 -11.57 -13.53 13.11
C THR A 471 -11.34 -12.10 13.61
N PHE A 472 -12.43 -11.33 13.71
CA PHE A 472 -12.45 -9.97 14.23
C PHE A 472 -12.72 -9.96 15.74
N TYR A 473 -11.97 -9.13 16.47
CA TYR A 473 -12.11 -8.95 17.91
C TYR A 473 -12.20 -7.48 18.26
N THR A 474 -12.91 -7.19 19.34
CA THR A 474 -12.80 -5.91 20.05
C THR A 474 -11.64 -6.01 21.03
N ILE A 475 -10.69 -5.09 20.93
CA ILE A 475 -9.45 -5.10 21.72
C ILE A 475 -9.34 -3.84 22.55
N ARG A 476 -9.10 -4.00 23.86
CA ARG A 476 -8.70 -2.92 24.75
C ARG A 476 -7.19 -2.75 24.68
N VAL A 477 -6.72 -1.51 24.52
CA VAL A 477 -5.29 -1.18 24.57
C VAL A 477 -4.82 -1.24 26.02
N VAL A 478 -3.82 -2.08 26.30
CA VAL A 478 -3.20 -2.22 27.64
C VAL A 478 -1.76 -1.72 27.68
N GLY A 479 -1.15 -1.48 26.53
CA GLY A 479 0.20 -0.95 26.46
C GLY A 479 0.64 -0.60 25.05
N HIS A 480 1.88 -0.14 24.96
CA HIS A 480 2.48 0.33 23.72
C HIS A 480 3.86 -0.29 23.54
N MET A 481 4.16 -0.69 22.31
CA MET A 481 5.50 -0.97 21.83
C MET A 481 5.98 0.19 20.95
N LYS A 482 7.13 0.04 20.27
CA LYS A 482 7.72 1.09 19.44
C LYS A 482 6.82 1.58 18.29
N ARG A 483 6.04 0.68 17.67
CA ARG A 483 5.20 0.95 16.48
C ARG A 483 3.89 0.16 16.46
N SER A 484 3.58 -0.50 17.57
CA SER A 484 2.47 -1.40 17.74
C SER A 484 1.91 -1.20 19.13
N ILE A 485 0.69 -1.64 19.33
CA ILE A 485 0.02 -1.62 20.62
C ILE A 485 -0.06 -3.04 21.17
N VAL A 486 -0.09 -3.14 22.49
CA VAL A 486 -0.42 -4.36 23.21
C VAL A 486 -1.88 -4.25 23.61
N GLY A 487 -2.64 -5.31 23.38
CA GLY A 487 -4.06 -5.31 23.68
C GLY A 487 -4.57 -6.63 24.18
N GLU A 488 -5.75 -6.59 24.78
CA GLU A 488 -6.48 -7.76 25.27
C GLU A 488 -7.91 -7.76 24.69
N PRO A 489 -8.47 -8.93 24.36
CA PRO A 489 -9.87 -9.04 23.95
C PRO A 489 -10.80 -8.63 25.09
N VAL A 490 -11.86 -7.89 24.74
CA VAL A 490 -12.91 -7.44 25.67
C VAL A 490 -14.08 -8.42 25.66
#